data_AF-A0A5C2SA04-F1
#
_entry.id   AF-A0A5C2SA04-F1
#
_cell.length_a   1.000
_cell.length_b   1.000
_cell.length_c   1.000
_cell.angle_alpha   90.00
_cell.angle_beta   90.00
_cell.angle_gamma   90.00
#
_symmetry.space_group_name_H-M   'P 1'
#
loop_
_entity.id
_entity.type
_entity.pdbx_description
1 polymer ?
#
loop_
_entity_poly.entity_id
_entity_poly.type
_entity_poly.pdbx_seq_one_letter_code
_entity_poly.pdbx_strand_id
1 'polypeptide(L)'
;MKALPASGLFSVQDIPKLEEFIPEGLFPDVLLVHDPQQLTNHKQTSDDPVKYRRIYPVLPRDSDEDKPSAKKEELVAHLYLHPANQFGSGHHSFVYRAPLTLPPPLSARSRTGQCTVAAKLAYRRCTAHRLLRHEADVYNAFPKDTQEEYCGFNVVPPCHRYPVPVGAIVPKFFGFYVAEGESSRPHSEHAICSEDGPCRVDWMSPILLMEECGQPVEPEKFTADQRTECFSLLLRLHNLLIRQGSFYVRNVMIQPGPLTLSPERRSFAHPSFRLIDFGRGECFDRTPKGPNDEEWVKLRNNFQVRVFDELRCAREQLLIEQVVGF
;
A
#
# COMPACT_ATOMS: atom_id res chain seq x y z
N MET A 1 24.42 -15.17 -7.22
CA MET A 1 25.30 -13.99 -7.13
C MET A 1 24.59 -12.94 -6.30
N LYS A 2 25.22 -12.34 -5.28
CA LYS A 2 24.64 -11.17 -4.59
C LYS A 2 24.70 -9.99 -5.56
N ALA A 3 23.60 -9.26 -5.73
CA ALA A 3 23.60 -8.03 -6.53
C ALA A 3 24.61 -7.03 -5.93
N LEU A 4 25.31 -6.29 -6.80
CA LEU A 4 26.17 -5.20 -6.37
C LEU A 4 25.33 -4.17 -5.59
N PRO A 5 25.88 -3.52 -4.55
CA PRO A 5 25.15 -2.49 -3.83
C PRO A 5 24.77 -1.34 -4.76
N ALA A 6 23.58 -0.78 -4.55
CA ALA A 6 23.15 0.41 -5.28
C ALA A 6 24.08 1.60 -4.95
N SER A 7 24.36 2.45 -5.93
CA SER A 7 25.23 3.62 -5.78
C SER A 7 24.60 4.87 -6.41
N GLY A 8 25.13 6.05 -6.08
CA GLY A 8 24.61 7.33 -6.59
C GLY A 8 23.14 7.53 -6.26
N LEU A 9 22.33 7.91 -7.25
CA LEU A 9 20.90 8.19 -7.11
C LEU A 9 20.04 6.96 -6.77
N PHE A 10 20.59 5.75 -6.91
CA PHE A 10 19.94 4.49 -6.56
C PHE A 10 20.22 4.05 -5.13
N SER A 11 21.21 4.68 -4.46
CA SER A 11 21.53 4.38 -3.07
C SER A 11 20.39 4.78 -2.16
N VAL A 12 20.12 3.96 -1.14
CA VAL A 12 19.12 4.24 -0.08
C VAL A 12 19.79 4.62 1.25
N GLN A 13 21.12 4.71 1.26
CA GLN A 13 21.89 5.00 2.46
C GLN A 13 21.72 6.46 2.86
N ASP A 14 21.41 6.70 4.14
CA ASP A 14 21.22 8.02 4.74
C ASP A 14 20.10 8.86 4.08
N ILE A 15 19.16 8.20 3.42
CA ILE A 15 17.96 8.82 2.85
C ILE A 15 16.78 8.60 3.81
N PRO A 16 16.07 9.66 4.23
CA PRO A 16 14.91 9.53 5.10
C PRO A 16 13.74 8.92 4.34
N LYS A 17 12.89 8.17 5.05
CA LYS A 17 11.63 7.68 4.52
C LYS A 17 10.67 8.86 4.27
N LEU A 18 9.79 8.72 3.28
CA LEU A 18 8.63 9.60 3.17
C LEU A 18 7.58 9.21 4.20
N GLU A 19 7.40 10.05 5.22
CA GLU A 19 6.48 9.78 6.34
C GLU A 19 5.25 10.68 6.34
N GLU A 20 5.28 11.75 5.55
CA GLU A 20 4.21 12.73 5.40
C GLU A 20 3.43 12.50 4.10
N PHE A 21 2.17 12.93 4.08
CA PHE A 21 1.40 12.97 2.84
C PHE A 21 1.98 14.01 1.88
N ILE A 22 2.03 13.67 0.60
CA ILE A 22 2.32 14.64 -0.44
C ILE A 22 1.11 15.58 -0.54
N PRO A 23 1.29 16.92 -0.44
CA PRO A 23 0.18 17.86 -0.60
C PRO A 23 -0.53 17.68 -1.93
N GLU A 24 -1.87 17.72 -1.95
CA GLU A 24 -2.67 17.48 -3.16
C GLU A 24 -2.28 18.40 -4.33
N GLY A 25 -1.96 19.66 -4.04
CA GLY A 25 -1.50 20.64 -5.03
C GLY A 25 -0.12 20.34 -5.62
N LEU A 26 0.66 19.46 -5.00
CA LEU A 26 2.04 19.08 -5.40
C LEU A 26 2.19 17.57 -5.64
N PHE A 27 1.08 16.83 -5.67
CA PHE A 27 1.11 15.39 -5.94
C PHE A 27 1.67 15.13 -7.35
N PRO A 28 2.49 14.10 -7.58
CA PRO A 28 3.02 13.85 -8.92
C PRO A 28 1.91 13.39 -9.88
N ASP A 29 1.87 13.99 -11.08
CA ASP A 29 1.04 13.50 -12.19
C ASP A 29 1.80 12.45 -13.00
N VAL A 30 3.12 12.64 -13.07
CA VAL A 30 4.05 11.79 -13.83
C VAL A 30 5.13 11.28 -12.90
N LEU A 31 5.46 10.00 -13.08
CA LEU A 31 6.59 9.34 -12.44
C LEU A 31 7.58 8.91 -13.52
N LEU A 32 8.76 9.50 -13.53
CA LEU A 32 9.87 9.09 -14.38
C LEU A 32 10.67 8.01 -13.65
N VAL A 33 10.61 6.79 -14.16
CA VAL A 33 11.16 5.60 -13.52
C VAL A 33 12.49 5.23 -14.15
N HIS A 34 13.56 5.41 -13.38
CA HIS A 34 14.91 4.98 -13.72
C HIS A 34 15.09 3.52 -13.29
N ASP A 35 15.14 2.61 -14.26
CA ASP A 35 15.14 1.16 -14.03
C ASP A 35 16.11 0.42 -14.99
N PRO A 36 17.43 0.69 -14.93
CA PRO A 36 18.38 0.13 -15.89
C PRO A 36 18.45 -1.41 -15.91
N GLN A 37 17.90 -2.08 -14.89
CA GLN A 37 17.81 -3.55 -14.82
C GLN A 37 16.44 -4.12 -15.22
N GLN A 38 15.55 -3.29 -15.78
CA GLN A 38 14.24 -3.70 -16.32
C GLN A 38 13.38 -4.49 -15.32
N LEU A 39 13.41 -4.11 -14.04
CA LEU A 39 12.58 -4.68 -12.98
C LEU A 39 11.09 -4.52 -13.26
N THR A 40 10.71 -3.44 -13.92
CA THR A 40 9.35 -3.15 -14.37
C THR A 40 8.94 -3.88 -15.65
N ASN A 41 9.84 -4.70 -16.23
CA ASN A 41 9.64 -5.41 -17.49
C ASN A 41 9.41 -4.48 -18.71
N HIS A 42 10.00 -3.28 -18.70
CA HIS A 42 10.01 -2.43 -19.89
C HIS A 42 10.96 -2.96 -20.96
N LYS A 43 10.74 -2.56 -22.21
CA LYS A 43 11.54 -2.96 -23.38
C LYS A 43 12.44 -1.85 -23.92
N GLN A 44 12.44 -0.66 -23.31
CA GLN A 44 13.37 0.41 -23.67
C GLN A 44 14.82 -0.08 -23.51
N THR A 45 15.61 0.18 -24.55
CA THR A 45 17.04 -0.16 -24.63
C THR A 45 17.94 1.01 -24.27
N SER A 46 17.37 2.21 -24.12
CA SER A 46 18.04 3.42 -23.66
C SER A 46 18.10 3.46 -22.13
N ASP A 47 19.11 4.14 -21.58
CA ASP A 47 19.16 4.49 -20.16
C ASP A 47 18.13 5.58 -19.76
N ASP A 48 17.32 6.05 -20.72
CA ASP A 48 16.27 7.02 -20.48
C ASP A 48 15.19 6.47 -19.53
N PRO A 49 14.69 7.30 -18.60
CA PRO A 49 13.65 6.88 -17.68
C PRO A 49 12.35 6.57 -18.42
N VAL A 50 11.64 5.56 -17.92
CA VAL A 50 10.32 5.18 -18.41
C VAL A 50 9.28 6.10 -17.80
N LYS A 51 8.41 6.68 -18.64
CA LYS A 51 7.32 7.54 -18.16
C LYS A 51 6.13 6.71 -17.68
N TYR A 52 5.67 6.99 -16.45
CA TYR A 52 4.44 6.46 -15.87
C TYR A 52 3.48 7.60 -15.53
N ARG A 53 2.18 7.36 -15.68
CA ARG A 53 1.11 8.31 -15.35
C ARG A 53 0.37 7.86 -14.10
N ARG A 54 0.06 8.82 -13.23
CA ARG A 54 -0.78 8.60 -12.05
C ARG A 54 -2.18 8.19 -12.48
N ILE A 55 -2.68 7.11 -11.89
CA ILE A 55 -4.08 6.70 -11.94
C ILE A 55 -4.77 7.04 -10.62
N TYR A 56 -4.09 6.79 -9.49
CA TYR A 56 -4.60 7.10 -8.15
C TYR A 56 -3.55 7.80 -7.26
N PRO A 57 -3.97 8.58 -6.25
CA PRO A 57 -5.37 8.98 -5.97
C PRO A 57 -5.94 9.85 -7.09
N VAL A 58 -7.26 10.00 -7.19
CA VAL A 58 -7.88 11.04 -8.04
C VAL A 58 -8.07 12.29 -7.18
N LEU A 59 -7.57 13.43 -7.64
CA LEU A 59 -7.54 14.67 -6.88
C LEU A 59 -8.55 15.68 -7.41
N PRO A 60 -9.07 16.63 -6.59
CA PRO A 60 -10.02 17.65 -7.06
C PRO A 60 -9.52 18.48 -8.26
N ARG A 61 -8.20 18.70 -8.34
CA ARG A 61 -7.56 19.41 -9.46
C ARG A 61 -7.54 18.63 -10.78
N ASP A 62 -7.94 17.35 -10.77
CA ASP A 62 -7.98 16.49 -11.95
C ASP A 62 -9.33 16.63 -12.68
N SER A 63 -10.40 17.06 -11.99
CA SER A 63 -11.73 17.28 -12.58
C SER A 63 -11.89 18.62 -13.31
N ASP A 64 -10.90 19.51 -13.27
CA ASP A 64 -10.91 20.82 -13.95
C ASP A 64 -10.65 20.72 -15.47
N GLU A 65 -11.17 19.69 -16.15
CA GLU A 65 -11.02 19.53 -17.61
C GLU A 65 -11.82 20.56 -18.43
N ASP A 66 -12.75 21.29 -17.81
CA ASP A 66 -13.60 22.30 -18.47
C ASP A 66 -12.91 23.67 -18.72
N LYS A 67 -11.62 23.82 -18.38
CA LYS A 67 -10.87 25.06 -18.67
C LYS A 67 -9.96 24.89 -19.90
N PRO A 68 -10.14 25.69 -20.96
CA PRO A 68 -9.34 25.55 -22.18
C PRO A 68 -7.87 25.93 -21.96
N SER A 69 -7.00 24.96 -22.24
CA SER A 69 -5.72 25.10 -22.96
C SER A 69 -4.63 26.06 -22.42
N ALA A 70 -4.46 26.19 -21.11
CA ALA A 70 -3.10 26.41 -20.60
C ALA A 70 -2.46 25.02 -20.40
N LYS A 71 -1.30 24.75 -21.02
CA LYS A 71 -0.51 23.55 -20.71
C LYS A 71 -0.24 23.55 -19.20
N LYS A 72 -1.04 22.81 -18.42
CA LYS A 72 -0.79 22.59 -17.01
C LYS A 72 0.57 21.91 -16.93
N GLU A 73 1.54 22.55 -16.26
CA GLU A 73 2.84 21.93 -16.05
C GLU A 73 2.62 20.64 -15.26
N GLU A 74 2.95 19.50 -15.87
CA GLU A 74 2.84 18.19 -15.22
C GLU A 74 3.81 18.18 -14.04
N LEU A 75 3.33 17.80 -12.85
CA LEU A 75 4.20 17.62 -11.70
C LEU A 75 4.94 16.29 -11.83
N VAL A 76 6.25 16.37 -12.00
CA VAL A 76 7.09 15.20 -12.29
C VAL A 76 7.88 14.80 -11.06
N ALA A 77 7.75 13.54 -10.65
CA ALA A 77 8.61 12.89 -9.68
C ALA A 77 9.54 11.88 -10.38
N HIS A 78 10.66 11.55 -9.74
CA HIS A 78 11.61 10.54 -10.24
C HIS A 78 11.77 9.40 -9.26
N LEU A 79 11.55 8.17 -9.73
CA LEU A 79 11.73 6.94 -8.96
C LEU A 79 12.98 6.19 -9.44
N TYR A 80 13.83 5.74 -8.52
CA TYR A 80 15.04 5.01 -8.85
C TYR A 80 14.94 3.56 -8.35
N LEU A 81 14.83 2.62 -9.28
CA LEU A 81 14.68 1.20 -8.98
C LEU A 81 16.02 0.48 -9.16
N HIS A 82 16.38 -0.34 -8.18
CA HIS A 82 17.59 -1.14 -8.22
C HIS A 82 17.38 -2.51 -7.56
N PRO A 83 17.88 -3.62 -8.14
CA PRO A 83 17.65 -4.97 -7.59
C PRO A 83 18.13 -5.14 -6.16
N ALA A 84 19.24 -4.47 -5.80
CA ALA A 84 19.82 -4.55 -4.44
C ALA A 84 18.92 -3.93 -3.36
N ASN A 85 17.93 -3.12 -3.73
CA ASN A 85 17.02 -2.48 -2.79
C ASN A 85 15.72 -3.27 -2.57
N GLN A 86 15.62 -4.49 -3.11
CA GLN A 86 14.51 -5.39 -2.84
C GLN A 86 14.55 -5.84 -1.37
N PHE A 87 13.47 -5.60 -0.62
CA PHE A 87 13.38 -6.01 0.79
C PHE A 87 12.11 -6.83 1.09
N GLY A 88 11.21 -6.99 0.12
CA GLY A 88 10.03 -7.81 0.26
C GLY A 88 9.70 -8.60 -1.00
N SER A 89 9.10 -9.77 -0.80
CA SER A 89 8.53 -10.60 -1.86
C SER A 89 7.25 -11.24 -1.34
N GLY A 90 6.15 -11.02 -2.04
CA GLY A 90 4.86 -11.65 -1.76
C GLY A 90 4.58 -12.80 -2.73
N HIS A 91 3.34 -13.26 -2.76
CA HIS A 91 2.90 -14.27 -3.72
C HIS A 91 2.74 -13.71 -5.15
N HIS A 92 2.59 -12.39 -5.28
CA HIS A 92 2.26 -11.73 -6.54
C HIS A 92 3.09 -10.49 -6.85
N SER A 93 4.05 -10.13 -6.00
CA SER A 93 4.76 -8.86 -6.14
C SER A 93 6.13 -8.86 -5.49
N PHE A 94 7.02 -8.04 -6.02
CA PHE A 94 8.26 -7.62 -5.35
C PHE A 94 8.06 -6.25 -4.71
N VAL A 95 8.76 -5.99 -3.60
CA VAL A 95 8.76 -4.70 -2.92
C VAL A 95 10.20 -4.20 -2.81
N TYR A 96 10.40 -2.96 -3.25
CA TYR A 96 11.69 -2.28 -3.27
C TYR A 96 11.64 -1.04 -2.39
N ARG A 97 12.74 -0.76 -1.68
CA ARG A 97 12.98 0.55 -1.07
C ARG A 97 13.56 1.43 -2.16
N ALA A 98 12.78 2.34 -2.70
CA ALA A 98 13.18 3.13 -3.85
C ALA A 98 13.43 4.58 -3.42
N PRO A 99 14.59 5.18 -3.75
CA PRO A 99 14.75 6.62 -3.70
C PRO A 99 13.74 7.30 -4.63
N LEU A 100 13.13 8.37 -4.11
CA LEU A 100 12.11 9.18 -4.76
C LEU A 100 12.51 10.65 -4.66
N THR A 101 12.64 11.30 -5.82
CA THR A 101 12.71 12.77 -5.91
C THR A 101 11.29 13.28 -6.13
N LEU A 102 10.78 14.09 -5.20
CA LEU A 102 9.47 14.71 -5.31
C LEU A 102 9.48 15.93 -6.26
N PRO A 103 8.33 16.35 -6.80
CA PRO A 103 8.25 17.55 -7.63
C PRO A 103 8.63 18.80 -6.83
N PRO A 104 9.31 19.79 -7.44
CA PRO A 104 9.55 21.08 -6.80
C PRO A 104 8.22 21.73 -6.34
N PRO A 105 8.20 22.45 -5.20
CA PRO A 105 9.33 22.78 -4.33
C PRO A 105 9.62 21.72 -3.24
N LEU A 106 9.02 20.52 -3.32
CA LEU A 106 9.21 19.50 -2.29
C LEU A 106 10.63 18.94 -2.33
N SER A 107 11.24 18.81 -1.17
CA SER A 107 12.56 18.21 -1.01
C SER A 107 12.66 17.60 0.38
N ALA A 108 13.30 16.44 0.46
CA ALA A 108 13.56 15.79 1.73
C ALA A 108 14.85 16.33 2.37
N ARG A 109 15.00 16.13 3.68
CA ARG A 109 16.24 16.47 4.41
C ARG A 109 17.34 15.43 4.17
N SER A 110 17.77 15.31 2.92
CA SER A 110 18.89 14.47 2.49
C SER A 110 19.82 15.26 1.58
N ARG A 111 21.04 14.75 1.36
CA ARG A 111 22.04 15.42 0.51
C ARG A 111 21.58 15.57 -0.95
N THR A 112 20.72 14.66 -1.41
CA THR A 112 20.19 14.64 -2.77
C THR A 112 18.77 15.22 -2.89
N GLY A 113 18.16 15.62 -1.77
CA GLY A 113 16.75 15.99 -1.71
C GLY A 113 15.77 14.82 -1.88
N GLN A 114 16.27 13.59 -2.03
CA GLN A 114 15.45 12.37 -2.15
C GLN A 114 14.92 11.90 -0.80
N CYS A 115 13.78 11.23 -0.82
CA CYS A 115 13.26 10.39 0.26
C CYS A 115 13.18 8.94 -0.22
N THR A 116 12.86 7.98 0.66
CA THR A 116 12.57 6.60 0.26
C THR A 116 11.09 6.26 0.40
N VAL A 117 10.60 5.41 -0.50
CA VAL A 117 9.25 4.83 -0.49
C VAL A 117 9.30 3.32 -0.71
N ALA A 118 8.26 2.62 -0.28
CA ALA A 118 8.03 1.24 -0.71
C ALA A 118 7.40 1.25 -2.10
N ALA A 119 8.12 0.73 -3.09
CA ALA A 119 7.63 0.53 -4.45
C ALA A 119 7.29 -0.95 -4.65
N LYS A 120 5.99 -1.26 -4.79
CA LYS A 120 5.48 -2.61 -5.03
C LYS A 120 5.25 -2.80 -6.53
N LEU A 121 5.86 -3.85 -7.09
CA LEU A 121 5.81 -4.23 -8.50
C LEU A 121 5.15 -5.60 -8.64
N ALA A 122 4.28 -5.79 -9.63
CA ALA A 122 3.65 -7.05 -9.95
C ALA A 122 4.64 -8.03 -10.59
N TYR A 123 4.45 -9.32 -10.31
CA TYR A 123 5.10 -10.37 -11.09
C TYR A 123 4.60 -10.37 -12.54
N ARG A 124 5.39 -10.97 -13.43
CA ARG A 124 5.07 -11.19 -14.86
C ARG A 124 3.94 -12.22 -15.06
N ARG A 125 2.81 -12.03 -14.37
CA ARG A 125 1.62 -12.88 -14.35
C ARG A 125 0.37 -11.99 -14.42
N CYS A 126 -0.61 -12.34 -15.24
CA CYS A 126 -1.82 -11.51 -15.39
C CYS A 126 -2.53 -11.25 -14.05
N THR A 127 -2.65 -12.27 -13.19
CA THR A 127 -3.31 -12.16 -11.88
C THR A 127 -2.56 -11.24 -10.93
N ALA A 128 -1.22 -11.20 -11.00
CA ALA A 128 -0.43 -10.28 -10.20
C ALA A 128 -0.70 -8.81 -10.53
N HIS A 129 -0.84 -8.48 -11.82
CA HIS A 129 -1.20 -7.13 -12.25
C HIS A 129 -2.63 -6.77 -11.80
N ARG A 130 -3.57 -7.72 -11.88
CA ARG A 130 -4.94 -7.54 -11.38
C ARG A 130 -4.97 -7.27 -9.89
N LEU A 131 -4.30 -8.10 -9.08
CA LEU A 131 -4.24 -7.95 -7.62
C LEU A 131 -3.58 -6.64 -7.20
N LEU A 132 -2.48 -6.22 -7.86
CA LEU A 132 -1.82 -4.96 -7.54
C LEU A 132 -2.68 -3.74 -7.87
N ARG A 133 -3.44 -3.79 -8.99
CA ARG A 133 -4.42 -2.75 -9.33
C ARG A 133 -5.58 -2.72 -8.32
N HIS A 134 -6.08 -3.88 -7.93
CA HIS A 134 -7.14 -4.00 -6.94
C HIS A 134 -6.70 -3.46 -5.57
N GLU A 135 -5.48 -3.79 -5.14
CA GLU A 135 -4.88 -3.21 -3.93
C GLU A 135 -4.83 -1.68 -4.00
N ALA A 136 -4.39 -1.12 -5.12
CA ALA A 136 -4.36 0.32 -5.32
C ALA A 136 -5.75 0.97 -5.26
N ASP A 137 -6.79 0.29 -5.77
CA ASP A 137 -8.17 0.77 -5.68
C ASP A 137 -8.69 0.77 -4.23
N VAL A 138 -8.36 -0.27 -3.45
CA VAL A 138 -8.65 -0.30 -2.01
C VAL A 138 -7.90 0.81 -1.28
N TYR A 139 -6.63 1.06 -1.58
CA TYR A 139 -5.89 2.19 -1.00
C TYR A 139 -6.52 3.55 -1.33
N ASN A 140 -6.99 3.71 -2.57
CA ASN A 140 -7.72 4.90 -3.00
C ASN A 140 -9.13 5.00 -2.35
N ALA A 141 -9.65 3.93 -1.75
CA ALA A 141 -10.90 3.92 -1.01
C ALA A 141 -10.75 4.32 0.45
N PHE A 142 -9.54 4.21 1.02
CA PHE A 142 -9.35 4.53 2.42
C PHE A 142 -9.56 6.02 2.69
N PRO A 143 -10.38 6.35 3.70
CA PRO A 143 -10.36 7.67 4.30
C PRO A 143 -8.92 8.04 4.73
N LYS A 144 -8.56 9.31 4.61
CA LYS A 144 -7.18 9.77 4.85
C LYS A 144 -6.74 9.56 6.29
N ASP A 145 -7.65 9.72 7.25
CA ASP A 145 -7.41 9.54 8.68
C ASP A 145 -7.00 8.11 9.04
N THR A 146 -7.37 7.09 8.27
CA THR A 146 -6.93 5.71 8.51
C THR A 146 -5.45 5.48 8.20
N GLN A 147 -4.80 6.45 7.56
CA GLN A 147 -3.39 6.45 7.16
C GLN A 147 -2.56 7.50 7.93
N GLU A 148 -3.21 8.31 8.77
CA GLU A 148 -2.58 9.35 9.57
C GLU A 148 -2.32 8.88 11.00
N GLU A 149 -1.37 9.54 11.66
CA GLU A 149 -1.02 9.24 13.04
C GLU A 149 -1.68 10.23 13.97
N TYR A 150 -2.41 9.71 14.94
CA TYR A 150 -3.08 10.50 15.97
C TYR A 150 -2.53 10.14 17.35
N CYS A 151 -2.67 11.07 18.29
CA CYS A 151 -2.43 10.79 19.70
C CYS A 151 -3.76 10.41 20.38
N GLY A 152 -3.69 9.49 21.35
CA GLY A 152 -4.83 9.08 22.15
C GLY A 152 -5.08 7.58 22.12
N PHE A 153 -6.19 7.16 22.73
CA PHE A 153 -6.59 5.77 22.81
C PHE A 153 -8.05 5.59 22.41
N ASN A 154 -8.34 4.45 21.80
CA ASN A 154 -9.68 3.98 21.44
C ASN A 154 -10.04 2.73 22.24
N VAL A 155 -11.32 2.58 22.55
CA VAL A 155 -11.89 1.31 23.00
C VAL A 155 -12.62 0.70 21.81
N VAL A 156 -12.10 -0.40 21.28
CA VAL A 156 -12.61 -1.03 20.05
C VAL A 156 -13.30 -2.35 20.43
N PRO A 157 -14.63 -2.44 20.45
CA PRO A 157 -15.33 -3.70 20.69
C PRO A 157 -14.90 -4.79 19.67
N PRO A 158 -14.70 -6.06 20.07
CA PRO A 158 -14.85 -6.62 21.41
C PRO A 158 -13.61 -6.49 22.31
N CYS A 159 -12.55 -5.79 21.89
CA CYS A 159 -11.32 -5.54 22.66
C CYS A 159 -11.53 -4.51 23.78
N HIS A 160 -12.58 -4.67 24.60
CA HIS A 160 -12.95 -3.70 25.65
C HIS A 160 -11.98 -3.64 26.82
N ARG A 161 -11.17 -4.69 27.00
CA ARG A 161 -10.34 -4.86 28.20
C ARG A 161 -9.17 -3.86 28.27
N TYR A 162 -8.65 -3.44 27.12
CA TYR A 162 -7.49 -2.56 27.04
C TYR A 162 -7.69 -1.49 25.96
N PRO A 163 -7.61 -0.19 26.30
CA PRO A 163 -7.56 0.86 25.29
C PRO A 163 -6.35 0.65 24.37
N VAL A 164 -6.56 0.81 23.07
CA VAL A 164 -5.51 0.69 22.06
C VAL A 164 -5.17 2.07 21.47
N PRO A 165 -3.93 2.36 21.09
CA PRO A 165 -3.56 3.64 20.49
C PRO A 165 -4.42 4.01 19.27
N VAL A 166 -4.76 5.29 19.13
CA VAL A 166 -5.36 5.84 17.89
C VAL A 166 -4.25 6.02 16.84
N GLY A 167 -3.67 4.92 16.38
CA GLY A 167 -2.66 4.93 15.31
C GLY A 167 -3.26 4.64 13.94
N ALA A 168 -2.51 4.93 12.88
CA ALA A 168 -2.95 4.60 11.53
C ALA A 168 -3.21 3.08 11.38
N ILE A 169 -4.23 2.72 10.60
CA ILE A 169 -4.61 1.33 10.33
C ILE A 169 -3.75 0.76 9.19
N VAL A 170 -3.56 1.56 8.15
CA VAL A 170 -2.94 1.15 6.88
C VAL A 170 -1.82 2.13 6.48
N PRO A 171 -0.86 1.72 5.64
CA PRO A 171 0.23 2.57 5.14
C PRO A 171 -0.29 3.84 4.48
N LYS A 172 0.49 4.92 4.56
CA LYS A 172 0.26 6.07 3.66
C LYS A 172 0.40 5.66 2.20
N PHE A 173 -0.56 6.08 1.39
CA PHE A 173 -0.62 5.84 -0.04
C PHE A 173 -0.01 7.02 -0.82
N PHE A 174 1.05 6.75 -1.59
CA PHE A 174 1.77 7.74 -2.39
C PHE A 174 1.50 7.63 -3.90
N GLY A 175 0.53 6.81 -4.25
CA GLY A 175 -0.07 6.75 -5.59
C GLY A 175 0.14 5.44 -6.30
N PHE A 176 -0.67 5.25 -7.33
CA PHE A 176 -0.62 4.10 -8.24
C PHE A 176 -0.40 4.61 -9.66
N TYR A 177 0.64 4.10 -10.29
CA TYR A 177 1.13 4.59 -11.56
C TYR A 177 1.19 3.47 -12.58
N VAL A 178 0.83 3.79 -13.82
CA VAL A 178 0.85 2.86 -14.95
C VAL A 178 1.73 3.45 -16.05
N ALA A 179 2.55 2.61 -16.69
CA ALA A 179 3.45 3.05 -17.76
C ALA A 179 2.68 3.75 -18.89
N GLU A 180 3.28 4.73 -19.57
CA GLU A 180 2.75 5.22 -20.84
C GLU A 180 3.20 4.30 -22.00
N GLY A 181 2.31 4.03 -22.96
CA GLY A 181 2.59 3.19 -24.14
C GLY A 181 1.70 1.95 -24.27
N GLU A 182 1.85 1.20 -25.35
CA GLU A 182 0.96 0.07 -25.72
C GLU A 182 0.99 -1.10 -24.72
N SER A 183 2.12 -1.32 -24.04
CA SER A 183 2.32 -2.38 -23.04
C SER A 183 1.73 -2.10 -21.65
N SER A 184 1.00 -1.00 -21.51
CA SER A 184 0.45 -0.51 -20.24
C SER A 184 -0.99 -0.96 -19.95
N ARG A 185 -1.74 -1.33 -21.00
CA ARG A 185 -3.11 -1.78 -20.88
C ARG A 185 -3.12 -3.27 -20.59
N PRO A 186 -3.76 -3.75 -19.50
CA PRO A 186 -4.01 -5.17 -19.37
C PRO A 186 -4.81 -5.60 -20.59
N HIS A 187 -4.19 -6.38 -21.47
CA HIS A 187 -4.84 -6.91 -22.66
C HIS A 187 -5.88 -7.92 -22.22
N SER A 188 -7.10 -7.46 -21.94
CA SER A 188 -8.27 -8.27 -21.58
C SER A 188 -8.07 -9.18 -20.35
N GLU A 189 -9.10 -9.27 -19.50
CA GLU A 189 -9.16 -10.36 -18.53
C GLU A 189 -9.07 -11.68 -19.30
N HIS A 190 -7.98 -12.43 -19.13
CA HIS A 190 -7.86 -13.71 -19.79
C HIS A 190 -8.95 -14.61 -19.21
N ALA A 191 -9.97 -14.94 -20.02
CA ALA A 191 -11.17 -15.65 -19.58
C ALA A 191 -10.91 -16.99 -18.86
N ILE A 192 -9.71 -17.56 -19.03
CA ILE A 192 -9.31 -18.87 -18.51
C ILE A 192 -8.28 -18.75 -17.36
N CYS A 193 -7.81 -17.54 -17.02
CA CYS A 193 -6.77 -17.40 -15.99
C CYS A 193 -7.36 -17.37 -14.56
N SER A 194 -6.76 -18.16 -13.68
CA SER A 194 -7.02 -18.12 -12.23
C SER A 194 -5.73 -17.84 -11.47
N GLU A 195 -5.82 -17.67 -10.15
CA GLU A 195 -4.62 -17.49 -9.33
C GLU A 195 -3.80 -18.77 -9.19
N ASP A 196 -4.46 -19.93 -9.26
CA ASP A 196 -3.83 -21.26 -9.25
C ASP A 196 -3.23 -21.63 -10.62
N GLY A 197 -3.73 -21.02 -11.70
CA GLY A 197 -3.22 -21.19 -13.06
C GLY A 197 -2.97 -19.85 -13.76
N PRO A 198 -2.03 -19.01 -13.29
CA PRO A 198 -1.80 -17.70 -13.87
C PRO A 198 -0.97 -17.81 -15.15
N CYS A 199 -1.39 -17.13 -16.22
CA CYS A 199 -0.56 -17.06 -17.42
C CYS A 199 0.57 -16.04 -17.24
N ARG A 200 1.71 -16.32 -17.90
CA ARG A 200 2.83 -15.38 -17.97
C ARG A 200 2.49 -14.28 -18.96
N VAL A 201 2.84 -13.04 -18.63
CA VAL A 201 2.63 -11.86 -19.48
C VAL A 201 3.93 -11.08 -19.64
N ASP A 202 4.04 -10.34 -20.73
CA ASP A 202 5.17 -9.44 -21.01
C ASP A 202 4.82 -7.96 -20.76
N TRP A 203 3.70 -7.70 -20.09
CA TRP A 203 3.23 -6.37 -19.73
C TRP A 203 4.18 -5.68 -18.75
N MET A 204 4.20 -4.36 -18.80
CA MET A 204 4.94 -3.58 -17.82
C MET A 204 4.22 -3.60 -16.48
N SER A 205 4.97 -3.80 -15.40
CA SER A 205 4.40 -3.77 -14.06
C SER A 205 3.86 -2.37 -13.77
N PRO A 206 2.61 -2.22 -13.31
CA PRO A 206 2.23 -0.98 -12.65
C PRO A 206 3.03 -0.84 -11.34
N ILE A 207 3.04 0.37 -10.77
CA ILE A 207 3.80 0.69 -9.57
C ILE A 207 2.84 1.23 -8.51
N LEU A 208 2.81 0.57 -7.36
CA LEU A 208 2.13 1.05 -6.17
C LEU A 208 3.17 1.63 -5.21
N LEU A 209 3.07 2.93 -4.90
CA LEU A 209 3.94 3.62 -3.96
C LEU A 209 3.24 3.79 -2.62
N MET A 210 3.93 3.42 -1.54
CA MET A 210 3.38 3.47 -0.18
C MET A 210 4.45 3.64 0.90
N GLU A 211 4.00 3.88 2.13
CA GLU A 211 4.85 3.97 3.33
C GLU A 211 5.68 2.69 3.55
N GLU A 212 6.90 2.86 4.04
CA GLU A 212 7.75 1.76 4.46
C GLU A 212 7.52 1.33 5.92
N CYS A 213 6.64 0.36 6.11
CA CYS A 213 6.09 0.00 7.42
C CYS A 213 6.92 -0.97 8.28
N GLY A 214 8.20 -1.18 7.96
CA GLY A 214 9.10 -2.00 8.77
C GLY A 214 9.07 -3.49 8.44
N GLN A 215 8.91 -4.35 9.45
CA GLN A 215 9.01 -5.81 9.33
C GLN A 215 7.69 -6.49 9.72
N PRO A 216 7.41 -7.71 9.23
CA PRO A 216 6.29 -8.50 9.72
C PRO A 216 6.30 -8.69 11.24
N VAL A 217 5.11 -8.74 11.87
CA VAL A 217 4.99 -9.09 13.29
C VAL A 217 5.28 -10.57 13.55
N GLU A 218 5.70 -10.87 14.78
CA GLU A 218 5.87 -12.23 15.31
C GLU A 218 5.04 -12.34 16.60
N PRO A 219 3.75 -12.73 16.52
CA PRO A 219 2.83 -12.65 17.66
C PRO A 219 3.27 -13.43 18.90
N GLU A 220 4.07 -14.48 18.74
CA GLU A 220 4.64 -15.28 19.83
C GLU A 220 5.57 -14.46 20.72
N LYS A 221 6.16 -13.38 20.19
CA LYS A 221 7.06 -12.47 20.91
C LYS A 221 6.32 -11.29 21.56
N PHE A 222 5.01 -11.16 21.32
CA PHE A 222 4.25 -9.97 21.69
C PHE A 222 3.50 -10.14 23.00
N THR A 223 3.35 -9.01 23.73
CA THR A 223 2.45 -8.94 24.88
C THR A 223 0.99 -9.10 24.45
N ALA A 224 0.10 -9.35 25.41
CA ALA A 224 -1.34 -9.38 25.14
C ALA A 224 -1.85 -8.05 24.57
N ASP A 225 -1.31 -6.92 25.04
CA ASP A 225 -1.67 -5.58 24.57
C ASP A 225 -1.25 -5.36 23.12
N GLN A 226 -0.02 -5.75 22.74
CA GLN A 226 0.47 -5.63 21.37
C GLN A 226 -0.33 -6.51 20.39
N ARG A 227 -0.66 -7.75 20.79
CA ARG A 227 -1.53 -8.62 19.99
C ARG A 227 -2.92 -8.01 19.84
N THR A 228 -3.47 -7.45 20.92
CA THR A 228 -4.77 -6.77 20.92
C THR A 228 -4.75 -5.53 20.03
N GLU A 229 -3.68 -4.73 20.05
CA GLU A 229 -3.51 -3.58 19.17
C GLU A 229 -3.48 -4.00 17.70
N CYS A 230 -2.71 -5.04 17.34
CA CYS A 230 -2.70 -5.61 15.99
C CYS A 230 -4.10 -6.06 15.55
N PHE A 231 -4.82 -6.76 16.43
CA PHE A 231 -6.18 -7.23 16.14
C PHE A 231 -7.17 -6.06 16.00
N SER A 232 -6.98 -4.99 16.77
CA SER A 232 -7.79 -3.78 16.69
C SER A 232 -7.70 -3.07 15.33
N LEU A 233 -6.58 -3.19 14.62
CA LEU A 233 -6.45 -2.64 13.26
C LEU A 233 -7.51 -3.24 12.34
N LEU A 234 -7.71 -4.55 12.42
CA LEU A 234 -8.66 -5.28 11.59
C LEU A 234 -10.11 -4.95 11.98
N LEU A 235 -10.41 -4.86 13.27
CA LEU A 235 -11.73 -4.44 13.75
C LEU A 235 -12.08 -3.03 13.26
N ARG A 236 -11.12 -2.09 13.35
CA ARG A 236 -11.30 -0.72 12.87
C ARG A 236 -11.47 -0.68 11.34
N LEU A 237 -10.76 -1.53 10.60
CA LEU A 237 -10.94 -1.70 9.17
C LEU A 237 -12.37 -2.19 8.83
N HIS A 238 -12.88 -3.19 9.55
CA HIS A 238 -14.22 -3.73 9.35
C HIS A 238 -15.34 -2.73 9.71
N ASN A 239 -15.11 -1.83 10.67
CA ASN A 239 -16.03 -0.73 10.98
C ASN A 239 -16.19 0.26 9.81
N LEU A 240 -15.21 0.32 8.91
CA LEU A 240 -15.27 1.10 7.66
C LEU A 240 -15.90 0.29 6.51
N LEU A 241 -16.44 -0.89 6.80
CA LEU A 241 -16.98 -1.83 5.82
C LEU A 241 -15.95 -2.20 4.74
N ILE A 242 -14.68 -2.27 5.14
CA ILE A 242 -13.56 -2.72 4.30
C ILE A 242 -13.00 -4.02 4.88
N ARG A 243 -12.77 -5.02 4.02
CA ARG A 243 -12.16 -6.31 4.35
C ARG A 243 -10.73 -6.35 3.80
N GLN A 244 -9.78 -6.98 4.51
CA GLN A 244 -8.39 -7.07 4.02
C GLN A 244 -8.27 -8.11 2.89
N GLY A 245 -9.01 -9.21 2.99
CA GLY A 245 -9.15 -10.20 1.92
C GLY A 245 -8.42 -11.52 2.14
N SER A 246 -7.31 -11.49 2.88
CA SER A 246 -6.28 -12.52 3.00
C SER A 246 -5.44 -12.31 4.25
N PHE A 247 -6.07 -12.30 5.42
CA PHE A 247 -5.37 -12.00 6.66
C PHE A 247 -4.33 -13.08 7.02
N TYR A 248 -3.09 -12.66 7.23
CA TYR A 248 -1.99 -13.45 7.77
C TYR A 248 -1.08 -12.55 8.61
N VAL A 249 -0.37 -13.10 9.60
CA VAL A 249 0.58 -12.32 10.44
C VAL A 249 1.60 -11.54 9.62
N ARG A 250 2.04 -12.09 8.48
CA ARG A 250 2.98 -11.41 7.57
C ARG A 250 2.47 -10.10 6.96
N ASN A 251 1.16 -9.89 6.99
CA ASN A 251 0.47 -8.71 6.48
C ASN A 251 0.19 -7.68 7.59
N VAL A 252 0.65 -7.94 8.81
CA VAL A 252 0.72 -6.94 9.88
C VAL A 252 2.19 -6.56 10.05
N MET A 253 2.49 -5.29 9.86
CA MET A 253 3.85 -4.76 9.91
C MET A 253 4.08 -4.02 11.22
N ILE A 254 5.29 -4.07 11.75
CA ILE A 254 5.77 -3.36 12.94
C ILE A 254 6.97 -2.48 12.58
N GLN A 255 6.98 -1.27 13.14
CA GLN A 255 8.10 -0.35 13.09
C GLN A 255 8.30 0.38 14.43
N PRO A 256 9.51 0.94 14.69
CA PRO A 256 9.75 1.76 15.87
C PRO A 256 8.76 2.94 15.93
N GLY A 257 8.18 3.19 17.10
CA GLY A 257 7.22 4.26 17.30
C GLY A 257 7.41 5.01 18.63
N PRO A 258 6.43 5.84 19.02
CA PRO A 258 5.26 6.21 18.21
C PRO A 258 5.67 7.11 17.04
N LEU A 259 4.98 7.00 15.90
CA LEU A 259 5.30 7.80 14.71
C LEU A 259 4.98 9.30 14.83
N THR A 260 4.33 9.72 15.93
CA THR A 260 4.18 11.13 16.31
C THR A 260 5.49 11.78 16.79
N LEU A 261 6.53 10.99 17.07
CA LEU A 261 7.88 11.46 17.41
C LEU A 261 8.81 11.45 16.20
N SER A 262 9.92 12.20 16.29
CA SER A 262 10.98 12.15 15.28
C SER A 262 11.67 10.77 15.25
N PRO A 263 12.23 10.34 14.11
CA PRO A 263 12.84 9.01 13.96
C PRO A 263 13.84 8.64 15.06
N GLU A 264 14.64 9.59 15.56
CA GLU A 264 15.68 9.37 16.56
C GLU A 264 15.12 9.05 17.95
N ARG A 265 13.85 9.37 18.20
CA ARG A 265 13.17 9.17 19.49
C ARG A 265 12.26 7.95 19.48
N ARG A 266 12.14 7.27 18.35
CA ARG A 266 11.27 6.09 18.20
C ARG A 266 11.97 4.83 18.70
N SER A 267 11.18 3.89 19.19
CA SER A 267 11.69 2.62 19.71
C SER A 267 10.66 1.50 19.58
N PHE A 268 11.10 0.25 19.72
CA PHE A 268 10.19 -0.89 19.82
C PHE A 268 9.54 -1.05 21.20
N ALA A 269 9.87 -0.18 22.17
CA ALA A 269 9.14 -0.13 23.45
C ALA A 269 7.72 0.42 23.26
N HIS A 270 7.51 1.26 22.22
CA HIS A 270 6.22 1.83 21.85
C HIS A 270 6.03 1.68 20.33
N PRO A 271 5.87 0.44 19.84
CA PRO A 271 5.85 0.19 18.40
C PRO A 271 4.62 0.80 17.72
N SER A 272 4.68 0.90 16.40
CA SER A 272 3.52 1.26 15.57
C SER A 272 3.28 0.18 14.52
N PHE A 273 2.00 -0.10 14.25
CA PHE A 273 1.58 -1.21 13.42
C PHE A 273 0.80 -0.76 12.18
N ARG A 274 0.83 -1.59 11.12
CA ARG A 274 0.09 -1.36 9.87
C ARG A 274 -0.44 -2.65 9.28
N LEU A 275 -1.65 -2.64 8.75
CA LEU A 275 -2.16 -3.69 7.85
C LEU A 275 -1.78 -3.40 6.41
N ILE A 276 -1.24 -4.39 5.71
CA ILE A 276 -0.84 -4.29 4.31
C ILE A 276 -1.50 -5.36 3.44
N ASP A 277 -1.19 -5.33 2.14
CA ASP A 277 -1.50 -6.38 1.16
C ASP A 277 -3.00 -6.54 0.86
N PHE A 278 -3.63 -5.47 0.36
CA PHE A 278 -5.06 -5.45 0.01
C PHE A 278 -5.36 -5.98 -1.40
N GLY A 279 -4.51 -6.86 -1.94
CA GLY A 279 -4.72 -7.44 -3.27
C GLY A 279 -6.07 -8.18 -3.41
N ARG A 280 -6.61 -8.67 -2.30
CA ARG A 280 -7.93 -9.31 -2.20
C ARG A 280 -8.93 -8.52 -1.37
N GLY A 281 -8.61 -7.26 -1.05
CA GLY A 281 -9.41 -6.42 -0.17
C GLY A 281 -10.75 -6.05 -0.81
N GLU A 282 -11.78 -5.82 -0.01
CA GLU A 282 -13.11 -5.50 -0.52
C GLU A 282 -13.65 -4.28 0.21
N CYS A 283 -14.16 -3.29 -0.52
CA CYS A 283 -14.85 -2.13 0.05
C CYS A 283 -16.34 -2.26 -0.23
N PHE A 284 -17.14 -2.57 0.79
CA PHE A 284 -18.58 -2.80 0.62
C PHE A 284 -19.32 -1.56 0.13
N ASP A 285 -18.95 -0.37 0.63
CA ASP A 285 -19.59 0.90 0.24
C ASP A 285 -19.39 1.28 -1.23
N ARG A 286 -18.36 0.73 -1.87
CA ARG A 286 -18.12 0.87 -3.32
C ARG A 286 -18.85 -0.18 -4.15
N THR A 287 -19.53 -1.14 -3.52
CA THR A 287 -20.28 -2.15 -4.26
C THR A 287 -21.54 -1.51 -4.86
N PRO A 288 -21.80 -1.67 -6.18
CA PRO A 288 -22.90 -0.98 -6.84
C PRO A 288 -24.26 -1.36 -6.31
N LYS A 289 -25.13 -0.33 -6.22
CA LYS A 289 -26.61 -0.31 -6.28
C LYS A 289 -27.28 -1.57 -6.94
N GLY A 290 -27.38 -2.76 -6.34
CA GLY A 290 -28.27 -3.83 -6.81
C GLY A 290 -29.70 -3.33 -7.00
N PRO A 291 -30.46 -3.86 -7.99
CA PRO A 291 -31.76 -3.29 -8.40
C PRO A 291 -32.89 -3.53 -7.40
N ASN A 292 -32.76 -4.48 -6.47
CA ASN A 292 -33.77 -4.80 -5.46
C ASN A 292 -33.16 -4.96 -4.05
N ASP A 293 -33.98 -4.72 -3.03
CA ASP A 293 -33.56 -4.75 -1.61
C ASP A 293 -33.16 -6.16 -1.14
N GLU A 294 -33.69 -7.22 -1.74
CA GLU A 294 -33.36 -8.60 -1.36
C GLU A 294 -31.93 -8.99 -1.73
N GLU A 295 -31.48 -8.63 -2.95
CA GLU A 295 -30.10 -8.83 -3.39
C GLU A 295 -29.13 -8.03 -2.53
N TRP A 296 -29.54 -6.83 -2.10
CA TRP A 296 -28.78 -6.01 -1.17
C TRP A 296 -28.56 -6.65 0.18
N VAL A 297 -29.63 -7.18 0.76
CA VAL A 297 -29.56 -7.89 2.04
C VAL A 297 -28.68 -9.13 1.91
N LYS A 298 -28.83 -9.90 0.81
CA LYS A 298 -27.97 -11.07 0.53
C LYS A 298 -26.49 -10.69 0.42
N LEU A 299 -26.17 -9.64 -0.33
CA LEU A 299 -24.80 -9.15 -0.48
C LEU A 299 -24.21 -8.71 0.86
N ARG A 300 -24.98 -7.95 1.66
CA ARG A 300 -24.58 -7.52 3.00
C ARG A 300 -24.31 -8.72 3.92
N ASN A 301 -25.21 -9.70 3.93
CA ASN A 301 -25.05 -10.92 4.74
C ASN A 301 -23.80 -11.70 4.32
N ASN A 302 -23.56 -11.87 3.01
CA ASN A 302 -22.36 -12.52 2.49
C ASN A 302 -21.08 -11.78 2.86
N PHE A 303 -21.10 -10.44 2.85
CA PHE A 303 -19.98 -9.63 3.33
C PHE A 303 -19.72 -9.86 4.82
N GLN A 304 -20.77 -9.84 5.65
CA GLN A 304 -20.66 -10.08 7.10
C GLN A 304 -20.13 -11.48 7.44
N VAL A 305 -20.54 -12.53 6.71
CA VAL A 305 -19.98 -13.88 6.86
C VAL A 305 -18.47 -13.88 6.60
N ARG A 306 -18.03 -13.23 5.52
CA ARG A 306 -16.59 -13.15 5.19
C ARG A 306 -15.79 -12.29 6.16
N VAL A 307 -16.39 -11.24 6.73
CA VAL A 307 -15.82 -10.46 7.84
C VAL A 307 -15.63 -11.35 9.07
N PHE A 308 -16.64 -12.15 9.43
CA PHE A 308 -16.56 -13.09 10.54
C PHE A 308 -15.45 -14.14 10.35
N ASP A 309 -15.34 -14.71 9.15
CA ASP A 309 -14.27 -15.64 8.82
C ASP A 309 -12.87 -15.01 8.91
N GLU A 310 -12.73 -13.76 8.43
CA GLU A 310 -11.47 -13.01 8.54
C GLU A 310 -11.11 -12.71 10.00
N LEU A 311 -12.08 -12.34 10.84
CA LEU A 311 -11.87 -12.15 12.28
C LEU A 311 -11.46 -13.45 12.99
N ARG A 312 -12.06 -14.58 12.62
CA ARG A 312 -11.68 -15.90 13.15
C ARG A 312 -10.23 -16.22 12.79
N CYS A 313 -9.87 -16.09 11.51
CA CYS A 313 -8.50 -16.28 11.04
C CYS A 313 -7.53 -15.36 11.81
N ALA A 314 -7.88 -14.08 11.96
CA ALA A 314 -7.02 -13.12 12.65
C ALA A 314 -6.81 -13.42 14.13
N ARG A 315 -7.83 -13.90 14.84
CA ARG A 315 -7.68 -14.36 16.23
C ARG A 315 -6.70 -15.52 16.34
N GLU A 316 -6.82 -16.51 15.46
CA GLU A 316 -5.92 -17.66 15.42
C GLU A 316 -4.48 -17.22 15.09
N GLN A 317 -4.30 -16.42 14.03
CA GLN A 317 -3.01 -15.91 13.56
C GLN A 317 -2.31 -15.00 14.60
N LEU A 318 -3.06 -14.13 15.29
CA LEU A 318 -2.51 -13.21 16.29
C LEU A 318 -2.49 -13.78 17.70
N LEU A 319 -2.84 -15.06 17.89
CA LEU A 319 -2.88 -15.73 19.20
C LEU A 319 -3.75 -14.97 20.21
N ILE A 320 -4.90 -14.45 19.78
CA ILE A 320 -5.85 -13.75 20.65
C ILE A 320 -6.59 -14.81 21.48
N GLU A 321 -6.42 -14.75 22.80
CA GLU A 321 -7.14 -15.63 23.72
C GLU A 321 -8.65 -15.44 23.54
N GLN A 322 -9.40 -16.54 23.54
CA GLN A 322 -10.86 -16.45 23.54
C GLN A 322 -11.28 -15.73 24.81
N VAL A 323 -12.02 -14.63 24.65
CA VAL A 323 -12.74 -14.03 25.77
C VAL A 323 -13.81 -15.03 26.17
N VAL A 324 -13.54 -15.80 27.23
CA VAL A 324 -14.54 -16.61 27.92
C VAL A 324 -15.52 -15.63 28.56
N GLY A 325 -16.70 -15.49 27.97
CA GLY A 325 -17.83 -14.76 28.55
C GLY A 325 -18.12 -13.39 27.93
N PHE A 326 -19.30 -13.30 27.31
CA PHE A 326 -20.13 -12.10 27.28
C PHE A 326 -21.25 -12.28 28.29
#